data_AF-A0A2G1DGX7-F1
#
_entry.id   AF-A0A2G1DGX7-F1
#
_cell.length_a   1.000
_cell.length_b   1.000
_cell.length_c   1.000
_cell.angle_alpha   90.00
_cell.angle_beta   90.00
_cell.angle_gamma   90.00
#
_symmetry.space_group_name_H-M   'P 1'
#
loop_
_entity.id
_entity.type
_entity.pdbx_description
1 polymer ?
#
loop_
_entity_poly.entity_id
_entity_poly.type
_entity_poly.pdbx_seq_one_letter_code
_entity_poly.pdbx_strand_id
1 'polypeptide(L)'
;MNIGKLRDLESEFYDQYPKGFKDERLLCLLKKFNPEKLEEVAKNYFQKENFSQPQLICEGFMKVISRSPMVSLFDKAKLRDALKSMDIYQKDMLSIELYELIYGNKKNGFNGLVEFLKEYNLAKWTLVTLIPYALKRKKEYFIKPTTTKMIINFLELENLIYKPKPSYEFYKSYSKVLSVLKKDLKKPVLLDNAAFTGFLKMGIEICEED
;
A
#
# COMPACT_ATOMS: atom_id res chain seq x y z
N MET A 1 8.80 4.85 -20.07
CA MET A 1 9.45 4.74 -18.75
C MET A 1 10.87 5.28 -18.87
N ASN A 2 11.16 6.34 -18.13
CA ASN A 2 12.41 7.07 -18.22
C ASN A 2 13.41 6.57 -17.16
N ILE A 3 14.33 5.69 -17.58
CA ILE A 3 15.37 5.11 -16.71
C ILE A 3 16.48 6.12 -16.38
N GLY A 4 16.72 7.12 -17.23
CA GLY A 4 17.65 8.21 -16.94
C GLY A 4 17.24 8.94 -15.67
N LYS A 5 16.00 9.43 -15.64
CA LYS A 5 15.40 10.07 -14.47
C LYS A 5 15.42 9.21 -13.21
N LEU A 6 15.28 7.88 -13.33
CA LEU A 6 15.39 6.98 -12.18
C LEU A 6 16.81 6.97 -11.58
N ARG A 7 17.85 7.02 -12.42
CA ARG A 7 19.25 7.03 -12.00
C ARG A 7 19.64 8.36 -11.39
N ASP A 8 19.16 9.45 -11.97
CA ASP A 8 19.38 10.81 -11.44
C ASP A 8 18.74 10.91 -10.04
N LEU A 9 17.50 10.44 -9.90
CA LEU A 9 16.82 10.33 -8.61
C LEU A 9 17.60 9.48 -7.59
N GLU A 10 18.16 8.35 -8.02
CA GLU A 10 19.02 7.54 -7.15
C GLU A 10 20.27 8.32 -6.71
N SER A 11 20.91 9.09 -7.59
CA SER A 11 22.06 9.92 -7.23
C SER A 11 21.66 10.98 -6.20
N GLU A 12 20.69 11.82 -6.53
CA GLU A 12 20.27 12.95 -5.68
C GLU A 12 19.82 12.49 -4.29
N PHE A 13 19.08 11.37 -4.23
CA PHE A 13 18.68 10.81 -2.94
C PHE A 13 19.87 10.40 -2.08
N TYR A 14 20.92 9.82 -2.66
CA TYR A 14 22.12 9.41 -1.92
C TYR A 14 23.10 10.56 -1.68
N ASP A 15 23.09 11.59 -2.51
CA ASP A 15 23.87 12.81 -2.29
C ASP A 15 23.27 13.58 -1.12
N GLN A 16 21.93 13.71 -1.07
CA GLN A 16 21.26 14.29 0.08
C GLN A 16 21.30 13.36 1.29
N TYR A 17 21.11 12.04 1.14
CA TYR A 17 21.11 11.05 2.24
C TYR A 17 22.15 9.92 2.01
N PRO A 18 23.43 10.14 2.34
CA PRO A 18 24.51 9.19 2.06
C PRO A 18 24.31 7.79 2.67
N LYS A 19 23.59 7.70 3.80
CA LYS A 19 23.26 6.42 4.47
C LYS A 19 21.90 5.84 4.04
N GLY A 20 21.24 6.44 3.03
CA GLY A 20 19.88 6.10 2.59
C GLY A 20 18.88 6.18 3.74
N PHE A 21 17.96 5.23 3.85
CA PHE A 21 16.99 5.18 4.97
C PHE A 21 17.60 4.99 6.37
N LYS A 22 18.91 4.72 6.48
CA LYS A 22 19.62 4.70 7.78
C LYS A 22 20.19 6.08 8.15
N ASP A 23 20.01 7.09 7.32
CA ASP A 23 20.42 8.47 7.62
C ASP A 23 19.60 9.03 8.79
N GLU A 24 20.28 9.66 9.75
CA GLU A 24 19.69 10.14 11.00
C GLU A 24 18.57 11.16 10.77
N ARG A 25 18.67 11.95 9.68
CA ARG A 25 17.63 12.91 9.27
C ARG A 25 16.33 12.21 8.88
N LEU A 26 16.42 10.98 8.36
CA LEU A 26 15.27 10.16 7.97
C LEU A 26 14.76 9.28 9.10
N LEU A 27 15.61 8.87 10.04
CA LEU A 27 15.20 8.01 11.16
C LEU A 27 14.05 8.65 11.97
N CYS A 28 14.05 9.97 12.15
CA CYS A 28 12.94 10.68 12.82
C CYS A 28 11.60 10.57 12.06
N LEU A 29 11.64 10.59 10.73
CA LEU A 29 10.45 10.41 9.88
C LEU A 29 9.98 8.95 9.90
N LEU A 30 10.92 7.99 9.87
CA LEU A 30 10.65 6.56 9.83
C LEU A 30 10.15 5.98 11.16
N LYS A 31 10.58 6.54 12.31
CA LYS A 31 10.13 6.10 13.66
C LYS A 31 8.60 6.09 13.82
N LYS A 32 7.87 6.89 13.04
CA LYS A 32 6.41 6.96 13.06
C LYS A 32 5.72 5.77 12.39
N PHE A 33 6.45 4.95 11.61
CA PHE A 33 5.91 3.78 10.93
C PHE A 33 6.74 2.54 11.24
N ASN A 34 6.13 1.57 11.95
CA ASN A 34 6.75 0.27 12.20
C ASN A 34 6.08 -0.81 11.32
N PRO A 35 6.65 -1.12 10.14
CA PRO A 35 6.07 -2.09 9.21
C PRO A 35 6.10 -3.52 9.73
N GLU A 36 7.07 -3.88 10.58
CA GLU A 36 7.18 -5.22 11.18
C GLU A 36 6.05 -5.48 12.17
N LYS A 37 5.75 -4.50 13.02
CA LYS A 37 4.60 -4.57 13.94
C LYS A 37 3.28 -4.60 13.18
N LEU A 38 3.18 -3.91 12.05
CA LEU A 38 1.99 -3.97 11.20
C LEU A 38 1.82 -5.38 10.59
N GLU A 39 2.92 -5.98 10.13
CA GLU A 39 2.95 -7.35 9.59
C GLU A 39 2.58 -8.40 10.64
N GLU A 40 3.14 -8.32 11.84
CA GLU A 40 2.81 -9.21 12.97
C GLU A 40 1.30 -9.19 13.24
N VAL A 41 0.73 -8.00 13.34
CA VAL A 41 -0.70 -7.82 13.60
C VAL A 41 -1.54 -8.39 12.47
N ALA A 42 -1.17 -8.13 11.22
CA ALA A 42 -1.88 -8.68 10.09
C ALA A 42 -1.82 -10.22 10.09
N LYS A 43 -0.65 -10.82 10.34
CA LYS A 43 -0.51 -12.27 10.42
C LYS A 43 -1.33 -12.89 11.56
N ASN A 44 -1.47 -12.19 12.69
CA ASN A 44 -2.25 -12.69 13.81
C ASN A 44 -3.75 -12.75 13.51
N TYR A 45 -4.31 -11.71 12.89
CA TYR A 45 -5.75 -11.68 12.59
C TYR A 45 -6.13 -12.47 11.34
N PHE A 46 -5.32 -12.38 10.28
CA PHE A 46 -5.66 -12.93 8.97
C PHE A 46 -5.10 -14.34 8.76
N GLN A 47 -5.03 -15.18 9.80
CA GLN A 47 -4.76 -16.62 9.64
C GLN A 47 -5.95 -17.28 8.95
N LYS A 48 -5.72 -18.35 8.18
CA LYS A 48 -6.75 -18.97 7.35
C LYS A 48 -7.92 -19.49 8.21
N GLU A 49 -7.62 -19.97 9.40
CA GLU A 49 -8.55 -20.54 10.37
C GLU A 49 -9.50 -19.48 10.97
N ASN A 50 -9.00 -18.24 11.10
CA ASN A 50 -9.77 -17.12 11.66
C ASN A 50 -10.91 -16.65 10.74
N PHE A 51 -10.88 -17.01 9.45
CA PHE A 51 -11.95 -16.64 8.50
C PHE A 51 -13.28 -17.36 8.75
N SER A 52 -13.28 -18.38 9.61
CA SER A 52 -14.52 -18.96 10.18
C SER A 52 -15.26 -18.00 11.13
N GLN A 53 -14.63 -16.88 11.53
CA GLN A 53 -15.17 -15.88 12.44
C GLN A 53 -15.16 -14.49 11.78
N PRO A 54 -16.19 -14.13 10.98
CA PRO A 54 -16.23 -12.85 10.26
C PRO A 54 -16.05 -11.60 11.14
N GLN A 55 -16.55 -11.65 12.38
CA GLN A 55 -16.39 -10.56 13.34
C GLN A 55 -14.90 -10.31 13.69
N LEU A 56 -14.11 -11.38 13.83
CA LEU A 56 -12.68 -11.30 14.11
C LEU A 56 -11.92 -10.72 12.91
N ILE A 57 -12.32 -11.08 11.68
CA ILE A 57 -11.73 -10.53 10.45
C ILE A 57 -12.03 -9.03 10.32
N CYS A 58 -13.25 -8.60 10.64
CA CYS A 58 -13.61 -7.18 10.65
C CYS A 58 -12.79 -6.39 11.69
N GLU A 59 -12.60 -6.96 12.89
CA GLU A 59 -11.73 -6.37 13.91
C GLU A 59 -10.28 -6.26 13.41
N GLY A 60 -9.75 -7.32 12.82
CA GLY A 60 -8.41 -7.37 12.25
C GLY A 60 -8.20 -6.32 11.15
N PHE A 61 -9.20 -6.18 10.26
CA PHE A 61 -9.20 -5.15 9.22
C PHE A 61 -9.09 -3.76 9.86
N MET A 62 -9.97 -3.43 10.81
CA MET A 62 -9.90 -2.15 11.51
C MET A 62 -8.57 -1.95 12.24
N LYS A 63 -8.03 -2.99 12.88
CA LYS A 63 -6.81 -2.92 13.68
C LYS A 63 -5.59 -2.61 12.84
N VAL A 64 -5.44 -3.27 11.69
CA VAL A 64 -4.33 -3.02 10.75
C VAL A 64 -4.48 -1.64 10.11
N ILE A 65 -5.67 -1.29 9.63
CA ILE A 65 -5.92 0.03 9.03
C ILE A 65 -5.62 1.16 10.04
N SER A 66 -6.07 1.03 11.29
CA SER A 66 -5.87 2.05 12.35
C SER A 66 -4.39 2.31 12.64
N ARG A 67 -3.57 1.25 12.65
CA ARG A 67 -2.14 1.30 12.98
C ARG A 67 -1.29 1.92 11.88
N SER A 68 -1.77 1.97 10.64
CA SER A 68 -1.01 2.56 9.55
C SER A 68 -1.09 4.09 9.56
N PRO A 69 0.03 4.83 9.65
CA PRO A 69 0.05 6.29 9.50
C PRO A 69 -0.20 6.71 8.04
N MET A 70 -0.18 5.76 7.09
CA MET A 70 -0.41 6.02 5.67
C MET A 70 -1.89 6.06 5.28
N VAL A 71 -2.80 5.76 6.21
CA VAL A 71 -4.25 5.89 6.02
C VAL A 71 -4.73 7.15 6.74
N SER A 72 -5.57 7.95 6.08
CA SER A 72 -6.07 9.20 6.64
C SER A 72 -6.92 8.97 7.90
N LEU A 73 -6.92 9.92 8.83
CA LEU A 73 -7.78 9.85 10.03
C LEU A 73 -9.27 9.81 9.66
N PHE A 74 -9.65 10.51 8.60
CA PHE A 74 -11.01 10.51 8.07
C PHE A 74 -11.45 9.12 7.57
N ASP A 75 -10.63 8.47 6.74
CA ASP A 75 -10.94 7.13 6.24
C ASP A 75 -10.99 6.10 7.37
N LYS A 76 -10.14 6.25 8.41
CA LYS A 76 -10.18 5.39 9.61
C LYS A 76 -11.48 5.56 10.38
N ALA A 77 -11.91 6.80 10.65
CA ALA A 77 -13.15 7.07 11.35
C ALA A 77 -14.35 6.49 10.58
N LYS A 78 -14.41 6.75 9.28
CA LYS A 78 -15.47 6.27 8.41
C LYS A 78 -15.51 4.75 8.31
N LEU A 79 -14.36 4.08 8.21
CA LEU A 79 -14.30 2.62 8.22
C LEU A 79 -14.80 2.05 9.55
N ARG A 80 -14.37 2.62 10.68
CA ARG A 80 -14.84 2.18 12.00
C ARG A 80 -16.36 2.27 12.11
N ASP A 81 -16.93 3.38 11.66
CA ASP A 81 -18.37 3.61 11.77
C ASP A 81 -19.15 2.67 10.83
N ALA A 82 -18.65 2.43 9.61
CA ALA A 82 -19.19 1.41 8.70
C ALA A 82 -19.16 0.00 9.29
N LEU A 83 -18.03 -0.43 9.87
CA LEU A 83 -17.91 -1.77 10.47
C LEU A 83 -18.86 -1.96 11.67
N LYS A 84 -19.14 -0.88 12.42
CA LYS A 84 -20.10 -0.91 13.53
C LYS A 84 -21.55 -1.04 13.06
N SER A 85 -21.89 -0.47 11.90
CA SER A 85 -23.25 -0.55 11.36
C SER A 85 -23.53 -1.86 10.62
N MET A 86 -22.51 -2.67 10.33
CA MET A 86 -22.69 -3.91 9.58
C MET A 86 -23.42 -4.99 10.38
N ASP A 87 -24.40 -5.63 9.74
CA ASP A 87 -25.01 -6.86 10.23
C ASP A 87 -24.08 -8.08 10.03
N ILE A 88 -24.56 -9.25 10.44
CA ILE A 88 -23.76 -10.48 10.36
C ILE A 88 -23.46 -10.90 8.91
N TYR A 89 -24.40 -10.66 7.99
CA TYR A 89 -24.26 -11.01 6.59
C TYR A 89 -23.22 -10.10 5.91
N GLN A 90 -23.26 -8.79 6.16
CA GLN A 90 -22.30 -7.84 5.62
C GLN A 90 -20.88 -8.10 6.13
N LYS A 91 -20.73 -8.49 7.39
CA LYS A 91 -19.43 -8.89 7.95
C LYS A 91 -18.90 -10.17 7.29
N ASP A 92 -19.78 -11.14 7.05
CA ASP A 92 -19.43 -12.37 6.33
C ASP A 92 -18.97 -12.06 4.90
N MET A 93 -19.68 -11.20 4.18
CA MET A 93 -19.28 -10.75 2.84
C MET A 93 -17.90 -10.07 2.85
N LEU A 94 -17.64 -9.15 3.78
CA LEU A 94 -16.31 -8.55 3.91
C LEU A 94 -15.22 -9.61 4.19
N SER A 95 -15.53 -10.58 5.06
CA SER A 95 -14.62 -11.68 5.39
C SER A 95 -14.29 -12.52 4.16
N ILE A 96 -15.29 -12.87 3.34
CA ILE A 96 -15.12 -13.62 2.09
C ILE A 96 -14.25 -12.86 1.09
N GLU A 97 -14.49 -11.57 0.89
CA GLU A 97 -13.69 -10.77 -0.05
C GLU A 97 -12.23 -10.65 0.38
N LEU A 98 -11.98 -10.49 1.68
CA LEU A 98 -10.63 -10.49 2.24
C LEU A 98 -9.97 -11.86 2.11
N TYR A 99 -10.71 -12.96 2.29
CA TYR A 99 -10.21 -14.32 2.08
C TYR A 99 -9.79 -14.53 0.63
N GLU A 100 -10.66 -14.19 -0.33
CA GLU A 100 -10.38 -14.31 -1.76
C GLU A 100 -9.18 -13.46 -2.16
N LEU A 101 -9.02 -12.27 -1.58
CA LEU A 101 -7.89 -11.38 -1.83
C LEU A 101 -6.56 -11.97 -1.34
N ILE A 102 -6.55 -12.65 -0.19
CA ILE A 102 -5.34 -13.09 0.52
C ILE A 102 -4.94 -14.52 0.14
N TYR A 103 -5.92 -15.42 0.03
CA TYR A 103 -5.75 -16.86 -0.11
C TYR A 103 -6.40 -17.46 -1.36
N GLY A 104 -7.50 -16.87 -1.83
CA GLY A 104 -8.24 -17.33 -3.00
C GLY A 104 -7.78 -16.68 -4.30
N ASN A 105 -8.76 -16.37 -5.17
CA ASN A 105 -8.48 -15.65 -6.40
C ASN A 105 -8.33 -14.16 -6.12
N LYS A 106 -7.06 -13.72 -6.09
CA LYS A 106 -6.71 -12.32 -5.81
C LYS A 106 -7.43 -11.30 -6.69
N LYS A 107 -7.67 -11.58 -7.98
CA LYS A 107 -8.38 -10.64 -8.87
C LYS A 107 -9.84 -10.51 -8.44
N ASN A 108 -10.48 -11.63 -8.12
CA ASN A 108 -11.87 -11.64 -7.64
C ASN A 108 -11.98 -10.93 -6.30
N GLY A 109 -11.18 -11.33 -5.30
CA GLY A 109 -11.23 -10.70 -3.97
C GLY A 109 -10.82 -9.22 -3.98
N PHE A 110 -9.91 -8.80 -4.87
CA PHE A 110 -9.61 -7.37 -5.03
C PHE A 110 -10.83 -6.60 -5.56
N ASN A 111 -11.45 -7.09 -6.63
CA ASN A 111 -12.59 -6.41 -7.24
C ASN A 111 -13.83 -6.47 -6.34
N GLY A 112 -14.10 -7.60 -5.70
CA GLY A 112 -15.22 -7.73 -4.77
C GLY A 112 -15.03 -6.89 -3.52
N LEU A 113 -13.82 -6.80 -2.95
CA LEU A 113 -13.53 -5.84 -1.87
C LEU A 113 -13.76 -4.38 -2.31
N VAL A 114 -13.42 -4.03 -3.55
CA VAL A 114 -13.68 -2.69 -4.10
C VAL A 114 -15.17 -2.42 -4.20
N GLU A 115 -15.97 -3.35 -4.73
CA GLU A 115 -17.43 -3.18 -4.81
C GLU A 115 -18.07 -3.16 -3.41
N PHE A 116 -17.66 -4.03 -2.50
CA PHE A 116 -18.15 -4.02 -1.12
C PHE A 116 -17.88 -2.68 -0.42
N LEU A 117 -16.64 -2.17 -0.49
CA LEU A 117 -16.28 -0.90 0.14
C LEU A 117 -16.91 0.32 -0.56
N LYS A 118 -17.32 0.20 -1.83
CA LYS A 118 -17.97 1.29 -2.57
C LYS A 118 -19.31 1.65 -1.95
N GLU A 119 -20.08 0.67 -1.47
CA GLU A 119 -21.38 0.89 -0.80
C GLU A 119 -21.25 1.79 0.44
N TYR A 120 -20.06 1.82 1.06
CA TYR A 120 -19.73 2.66 2.20
C TYR A 120 -18.93 3.92 1.80
N ASN A 121 -18.77 4.20 0.50
CA ASN A 121 -17.91 5.27 0.00
C ASN A 121 -16.45 5.17 0.51
N LEU A 122 -15.95 3.94 0.63
CA LEU A 122 -14.63 3.55 1.15
C LEU A 122 -13.80 2.77 0.11
N ALA A 123 -14.23 2.70 -1.15
CA ALA A 123 -13.45 2.13 -2.24
C ALA A 123 -12.19 2.99 -2.52
N LYS A 124 -11.15 2.81 -1.71
CA LYS A 124 -9.90 3.59 -1.68
C LYS A 124 -8.70 2.66 -1.80
N TRP A 125 -7.71 3.09 -2.57
CA TRP A 125 -6.47 2.33 -2.79
C TRP A 125 -5.78 1.92 -1.50
N THR A 126 -5.74 2.81 -0.51
CA THR A 126 -5.10 2.58 0.78
C THR A 126 -5.80 1.51 1.61
N LEU A 127 -7.12 1.34 1.49
CA LEU A 127 -7.86 0.32 2.22
C LEU A 127 -7.77 -1.05 1.55
N VAL A 128 -7.77 -1.07 0.21
CA VAL A 128 -7.72 -2.31 -0.57
C VAL A 128 -6.31 -2.93 -0.59
N THR A 129 -5.25 -2.11 -0.58
CA THR A 129 -3.87 -2.60 -0.75
C THR A 129 -3.07 -2.75 0.54
N LEU A 130 -3.57 -2.26 1.67
CA LEU A 130 -2.80 -2.27 2.93
C LEU A 130 -2.70 -3.68 3.54
N ILE A 131 -3.76 -4.48 3.56
CA ILE A 131 -3.71 -5.83 4.12
C ILE A 131 -2.76 -6.75 3.34
N PRO A 132 -2.85 -6.84 1.99
CA PRO A 132 -1.88 -7.62 1.20
C PRO A 132 -0.43 -7.18 1.44
N TYR A 133 -0.19 -5.85 1.44
CA TYR A 133 1.13 -5.31 1.77
C TYR A 133 1.58 -5.73 3.17
N ALA A 134 0.76 -5.54 4.20
CA ALA A 134 1.12 -5.87 5.58
C ALA A 134 1.49 -7.36 5.73
N LEU A 135 0.78 -8.26 5.05
CA LEU A 135 1.07 -9.70 5.11
C LEU A 135 2.34 -10.10 4.33
N LYS A 136 2.68 -9.39 3.25
CA LYS A 136 3.75 -9.76 2.31
C LYS A 136 4.52 -8.53 1.81
N ARG A 137 5.12 -7.74 2.71
CA ARG A 137 5.69 -6.41 2.45
C ARG A 137 6.71 -6.31 1.33
N LYS A 138 7.46 -7.39 1.07
CA LYS A 138 8.47 -7.46 0.00
C LYS A 138 7.91 -7.86 -1.36
N LYS A 139 6.69 -8.39 -1.41
CA LYS A 139 6.02 -8.91 -2.63
C LYS A 139 4.86 -8.03 -3.07
N GLU A 140 4.08 -7.54 -2.12
CA GLU A 140 2.88 -6.77 -2.35
C GLU A 140 3.18 -5.27 -2.28
N TYR A 141 2.57 -4.48 -3.17
CA TYR A 141 2.69 -3.02 -3.16
C TYR A 141 1.51 -2.39 -2.44
N PHE A 142 1.80 -1.35 -1.65
CA PHE A 142 0.81 -0.44 -1.09
C PHE A 142 0.67 0.78 -2.02
N ILE A 143 -0.56 1.16 -2.38
CA ILE A 143 -0.82 2.26 -3.31
C ILE A 143 -1.33 3.48 -2.56
N LYS A 144 -0.54 4.58 -2.62
CA LYS A 144 -0.93 5.91 -2.15
C LYS A 144 -1.21 6.84 -3.35
N PRO A 145 -2.40 7.48 -3.42
CA PRO A 145 -2.80 8.29 -4.57
C PRO A 145 -1.77 9.32 -5.05
N THR A 146 -1.24 10.14 -4.15
CA THR A 146 -0.33 11.24 -4.50
C THR A 146 1.01 10.70 -5.01
N THR A 147 1.61 9.79 -4.25
CA THR A 147 2.87 9.13 -4.62
C THR A 147 2.77 8.41 -5.97
N THR A 148 1.68 7.69 -6.22
CA THR A 148 1.47 7.01 -7.51
C THR A 148 1.39 7.99 -8.67
N LYS A 149 0.67 9.10 -8.53
CA LYS A 149 0.59 10.13 -9.58
C LYS A 149 1.95 10.78 -9.84
N MET A 150 2.69 11.13 -8.78
CA MET A 150 4.03 11.72 -8.89
C MET A 150 4.97 10.78 -9.65
N ILE A 151 5.01 9.50 -9.27
CA ILE A 151 5.87 8.50 -9.93
C ILE A 151 5.50 8.31 -11.40
N ILE A 152 4.21 8.22 -11.73
CA ILE A 152 3.74 8.07 -13.12
C ILE A 152 4.19 9.25 -13.98
N ASN A 153 4.00 10.47 -13.47
CA ASN A 153 4.34 11.68 -14.20
C ASN A 153 5.86 11.84 -14.36
N PHE A 154 6.60 11.75 -13.26
CA PHE A 154 8.04 12.01 -13.24
C PHE A 154 8.81 11.03 -14.12
N LEU A 155 8.52 9.73 -13.98
CA LEU A 155 9.21 8.66 -14.75
C LEU A 155 8.57 8.40 -16.12
N GLU A 156 7.62 9.23 -16.56
CA GLU A 156 6.96 9.13 -17.87
C GLU A 156 6.46 7.70 -18.13
N LEU A 157 5.66 7.19 -17.20
CA LEU A 157 5.12 5.85 -17.25
C LEU A 157 3.90 5.80 -18.19
N GLU A 158 4.16 5.48 -19.45
CA GLU A 158 3.13 5.33 -20.48
C GLU A 158 2.10 4.26 -20.13
N ASN A 159 0.86 4.45 -20.61
CA ASN A 159 -0.26 3.52 -20.47
C ASN A 159 -0.70 3.23 -19.02
N LEU A 160 -0.27 4.05 -18.04
CA LEU A 160 -0.72 3.98 -16.65
C LEU A 160 -1.59 5.19 -16.30
N ILE A 161 -2.90 5.06 -16.49
CA ILE A 161 -3.87 6.11 -16.16
C ILE A 161 -4.39 5.88 -14.74
N TYR A 162 -3.98 6.74 -13.80
CA TYR A 162 -4.48 6.68 -12.43
C TYR A 162 -5.98 7.04 -12.36
N LYS A 163 -6.75 6.22 -11.64
CA LYS A 163 -8.15 6.52 -11.27
C LYS A 163 -8.33 6.43 -9.75
N PRO A 164 -9.17 7.29 -9.14
CA PRO A 164 -9.42 7.24 -7.70
C PRO A 164 -10.02 5.92 -7.22
N LYS A 165 -10.95 5.33 -7.99
CA LYS A 165 -11.52 4.00 -7.71
C LYS A 165 -10.47 2.92 -8.03
N PRO A 166 -10.13 2.04 -7.08
CA PRO A 166 -9.17 0.97 -7.33
C PRO A 166 -9.64 -0.01 -8.41
N SER A 167 -8.68 -0.56 -9.16
CA SER A 167 -8.92 -1.68 -10.07
C SER A 167 -7.74 -2.63 -10.04
N TYR A 168 -8.02 -3.94 -10.14
CA TYR A 168 -6.97 -4.95 -10.15
C TYR A 168 -6.02 -4.81 -11.35
N GLU A 169 -6.53 -4.43 -12.52
CA GLU A 169 -5.70 -4.29 -13.73
C GLU A 169 -4.67 -3.16 -13.59
N PHE A 170 -5.08 -2.00 -13.06
CA PHE A 170 -4.13 -0.94 -12.75
C PHE A 170 -3.12 -1.40 -11.68
N TYR A 171 -3.61 -2.05 -10.60
CA TYR A 171 -2.74 -2.57 -9.55
C TYR A 171 -1.65 -3.49 -10.10
N LYS A 172 -2.04 -4.45 -10.95
CA LYS A 172 -1.15 -5.44 -11.56
C LYS A 172 -0.13 -4.77 -12.48
N SER A 173 -0.58 -3.91 -13.40
CA SER A 173 0.29 -3.21 -14.35
C SER A 173 1.27 -2.29 -13.64
N TYR A 174 0.81 -1.51 -12.67
CA TYR A 174 1.65 -0.61 -11.89
C TYR A 174 2.67 -1.39 -11.04
N SER A 175 2.25 -2.47 -10.37
CA SER A 175 3.15 -3.34 -9.59
C SER A 175 4.24 -3.98 -10.46
N LYS A 176 3.92 -4.33 -11.71
CA LYS A 176 4.90 -4.84 -12.67
C LYS A 176 5.94 -3.78 -12.99
N VAL A 177 5.52 -2.55 -13.30
CA VAL A 177 6.43 -1.42 -13.58
C VAL A 177 7.32 -1.11 -12.39
N LEU A 178 6.75 -1.00 -11.17
CA LEU A 178 7.54 -0.80 -9.95
C LEU A 178 8.58 -1.90 -9.73
N SER A 179 8.24 -3.14 -10.05
CA SER A 179 9.17 -4.27 -9.92
C SER A 179 10.29 -4.25 -10.95
N VAL A 180 10.09 -3.64 -12.12
CA VAL A 180 11.15 -3.40 -13.11
C VAL A 180 12.05 -2.27 -12.61
N LEU A 181 11.48 -1.12 -12.27
CA LEU A 181 12.22 0.02 -11.72
C LEU A 181 13.11 -0.39 -10.52
N LYS A 182 12.57 -1.20 -9.62
CA LYS A 182 13.29 -1.70 -8.44
C LYS A 182 14.54 -2.51 -8.79
N LYS A 183 14.56 -3.20 -9.93
CA LYS A 183 15.71 -4.01 -10.37
C LYS A 183 16.82 -3.18 -11.03
N ASP A 184 16.49 -1.99 -11.51
CA ASP A 184 17.43 -1.11 -12.21
C ASP A 184 18.25 -0.22 -11.25
N LEU A 185 17.91 -0.21 -9.95
CA LEU A 185 18.65 0.51 -8.92
C LEU A 185 19.98 -0.19 -8.60
N LYS A 186 21.06 0.59 -8.48
CA LYS A 186 22.42 0.06 -8.22
C LYS A 186 22.66 -0.21 -6.74
N LYS A 187 22.11 0.61 -5.86
CA LYS A 187 22.26 0.46 -4.41
C LYS A 187 21.05 -0.28 -3.84
N PRO A 188 21.24 -1.22 -2.91
CA PRO A 188 20.12 -1.85 -2.23
C PRO A 188 19.46 -0.82 -1.29
N VAL A 189 18.52 -0.04 -1.83
CA VAL A 189 17.83 1.02 -1.08
C VAL A 189 16.78 0.42 -0.11
N LEU A 190 16.40 -0.86 -0.25
CA LEU A 190 15.00 -1.23 0.00
C LEU A 190 14.77 -2.31 1.06
N LEU A 191 14.29 -1.86 2.22
CA LEU A 191 13.78 -2.71 3.29
C LEU A 191 12.51 -3.47 2.88
N ASP A 192 11.60 -2.80 2.18
CA ASP A 192 10.38 -3.37 1.61
C ASP A 192 9.81 -2.50 0.46
N ASN A 193 8.63 -2.86 -0.05
CA ASN A 193 8.01 -2.15 -1.17
C ASN A 193 7.41 -0.78 -0.80
N ALA A 194 7.08 -0.52 0.46
CA ALA A 194 6.65 0.81 0.88
C ALA A 194 7.86 1.74 0.95
N ALA A 195 8.99 1.27 1.49
CA ALA A 195 10.27 1.99 1.46
C ALA A 195 10.67 2.34 0.02
N PHE A 196 10.44 1.45 -0.94
CA PHE A 196 10.71 1.75 -2.36
C PHE A 196 9.91 2.90 -2.91
N THR A 197 8.60 2.86 -2.75
CA THR A 197 7.76 3.98 -3.21
C THR A 197 8.00 5.26 -2.40
N GLY A 198 8.45 5.14 -1.15
CA GLY A 198 8.89 6.26 -0.32
C GLY A 198 10.17 6.90 -0.84
N PHE A 199 11.15 6.09 -1.24
CA PHE A 199 12.39 6.54 -1.88
C PHE A 199 12.07 7.32 -3.16
N LEU A 200 11.24 6.74 -4.04
CA LEU A 200 10.84 7.42 -5.27
C LEU A 200 10.16 8.76 -4.98
N LYS A 201 9.24 8.81 -4.01
CA LYS A 201 8.60 10.07 -3.60
C LYS A 201 9.63 11.11 -3.16
N MET A 202 10.51 10.73 -2.24
CA MET A 202 11.47 11.66 -1.65
C MET A 202 12.48 12.13 -2.68
N GLY A 203 12.99 11.23 -3.52
CA GLY A 203 13.90 11.61 -4.60
C GLY A 203 13.26 12.55 -5.60
N ILE A 204 11.97 12.36 -5.96
CA ILE A 204 11.23 13.31 -6.81
C ILE A 204 11.15 14.68 -6.13
N GLU A 205 10.83 14.73 -4.83
CA GLU A 205 10.73 16.00 -4.10
C GLU A 205 12.07 16.75 -4.04
N ILE A 206 13.18 16.04 -3.88
CA ILE A 206 14.52 16.65 -3.93
C ILE A 206 14.76 17.28 -5.30
N CYS A 207 14.54 16.52 -6.39
CA CYS A 207 14.75 17.02 -7.74
C CYS A 207 13.78 18.13 -8.18
N GLU A 208 12.68 18.36 -7.45
CA GLU A 208 11.72 19.45 -7.71
C GLU A 208 11.99 20.70 -6.85
N GLU A 209 12.79 20.57 -5.79
CA GLU A 209 13.20 21.67 -4.90
C GLU A 209 14.49 22.39 -5.35
N ASP A 210 15.28 21.76 -6.23
CA ASP A 210 16.49 22.31 -6.87
C ASP A 210 16.20 23.01 -8.22
#